data_AF-A0AAD7ZDA9-F1
#
_entry.id   AF-A0AAD7ZDA9-F1
#
_cell.length_a   1.000
_cell.length_b   1.000
_cell.length_c   1.000
_cell.angle_alpha   90.00
_cell.angle_beta   90.00
_cell.angle_gamma   90.00
#
_symmetry.space_group_name_H-M   'P 1'
#
loop_
_entity.id
_entity.type
_entity.pdbx_description
1 polymer ?
#
loop_
_entity_poly.entity_id
_entity_poly.type
_entity_poly.pdbx_seq_one_letter_code
_entity_poly.pdbx_strand_id
1 'polypeptide(L)'
;MSSSEESFEVDSNSSDSYNVNTQDFLSTIPQLSDELEYFGLKPLPQVPRDEREILMKMQTASLMSAVIDAIWNLIQIHQSSVRQHDETEDIKHRLADDNKNLRIQVDNLKKELLNKEKQLSLANESIQRLNSNFNKLQNELKLEKEQVRRLSNQISQRHSHHVHEIRKKEHEILHVQEQLRHNLGLSRSISYQDQTHNDRKSPETVYSGSDTALKLKDASKLTQEQEELYKKVIYKFESNNQALIQENTNLRDVFSKFHVSLGFLAQKFAEFM
;
A
#
# COMPACT_ATOMS: atom_id res chain seq x y z
N MET A 1 -16.46 -35.36 -26.10
CA MET A 1 -17.60 -36.19 -26.51
C MET A 1 -17.88 -35.90 -27.96
N SER A 2 -17.79 -36.95 -28.78
CA SER A 2 -18.29 -37.16 -30.16
C SER A 2 -17.21 -37.84 -30.99
N SER A 3 -17.04 -39.14 -30.72
CA SER A 3 -16.40 -40.09 -31.62
C SER A 3 -17.47 -40.55 -32.60
N SER A 4 -17.26 -40.32 -33.89
CA SER A 4 -18.06 -40.95 -34.95
C SER A 4 -17.26 -42.13 -35.49
N GLU A 5 -17.64 -43.33 -35.07
CA GLU A 5 -17.25 -44.59 -35.70
C GLU A 5 -18.02 -44.72 -37.01
N GLU A 6 -17.32 -44.64 -38.14
CA GLU A 6 -17.88 -44.95 -39.46
C GLU A 6 -17.24 -46.26 -39.92
N SER A 7 -18.02 -47.32 -39.79
CA SER A 7 -17.72 -48.68 -40.22
C SER A 7 -17.78 -48.79 -41.75
N PHE A 8 -16.65 -49.10 -42.39
CA PHE A 8 -16.58 -49.39 -43.82
C PHE A 8 -16.81 -50.88 -44.05
N GLU A 9 -17.93 -51.22 -44.70
CA GLU A 9 -18.16 -52.55 -45.27
C GLU A 9 -17.17 -52.79 -46.42
N VAL A 10 -16.43 -53.89 -46.33
CA VAL A 10 -15.49 -54.33 -47.36
C VAL A 10 -16.22 -55.28 -48.30
N ASP A 11 -16.76 -54.75 -49.39
CA ASP A 11 -17.22 -55.55 -50.52
C ASP A 11 -16.01 -56.16 -51.24
N SER A 12 -15.72 -57.41 -50.86
CA SER A 12 -14.75 -58.27 -51.52
C SER A 12 -15.42 -58.95 -52.72
N ASN A 13 -15.46 -58.29 -53.88
CA ASN A 13 -15.52 -58.93 -55.20
C ASN A 13 -15.47 -57.90 -56.34
N SER A 14 -14.26 -57.56 -56.76
CA SER A 14 -14.00 -56.94 -58.06
C SER A 14 -12.56 -57.29 -58.46
N SER A 15 -12.38 -58.51 -58.99
CA SER A 15 -11.19 -58.85 -59.77
C SER A 15 -11.32 -58.24 -61.17
N ASP A 16 -11.38 -56.91 -61.23
CA ASP A 16 -11.24 -56.18 -62.47
C ASP A 16 -9.74 -56.08 -62.78
N SER A 17 -9.34 -56.86 -63.78
CA SER A 17 -8.06 -56.74 -64.46
C SER A 17 -7.96 -55.34 -65.07
N TYR A 18 -7.37 -54.40 -64.32
CA TYR A 18 -6.98 -53.09 -64.83
C TYR A 18 -5.89 -53.28 -65.89
N ASN A 19 -6.30 -53.43 -67.15
CA ASN A 19 -5.41 -53.32 -68.29
C ASN A 19 -5.11 -51.82 -68.48
N VAL A 20 -4.21 -51.30 -67.64
CA VAL A 20 -3.71 -49.93 -67.74
C VAL A 20 -3.05 -49.81 -69.10
N ASN A 21 -3.63 -48.99 -69.97
CA ASN A 21 -3.08 -48.67 -71.27
C ASN A 21 -1.68 -48.07 -71.05
N THR A 22 -0.62 -48.86 -71.22
CA THR A 22 0.76 -48.51 -70.85
C THR A 22 1.26 -47.27 -71.59
N GLN A 23 0.63 -46.94 -72.72
CA GLN A 23 0.86 -45.73 -73.49
C GLN A 23 0.37 -44.44 -72.82
N ASP A 24 -0.71 -44.50 -72.04
CA ASP A 24 -1.29 -43.35 -71.33
C ASP A 24 -0.53 -43.07 -70.02
N PHE A 25 -0.01 -44.11 -69.36
CA PHE A 25 0.83 -43.95 -68.17
C PHE A 25 2.18 -43.30 -68.50
N LEU A 26 2.82 -43.72 -69.60
CA LEU A 26 4.12 -43.17 -70.03
C LEU A 26 4.04 -41.69 -70.46
N SER A 27 2.89 -41.22 -70.92
CA SER A 27 2.68 -39.81 -71.30
C SER A 27 2.43 -38.88 -70.11
N THR A 28 2.00 -39.42 -68.97
CA THR A 28 1.79 -38.68 -67.71
C THR A 28 3.05 -38.57 -66.83
N ILE A 29 4.08 -39.39 -67.07
CA ILE A 29 5.35 -39.36 -66.30
C ILE A 29 6.07 -38.01 -66.37
N PRO A 30 6.17 -37.33 -67.53
CA PRO A 30 6.79 -36.00 -67.60
C PRO A 30 6.03 -34.96 -66.76
N GLN A 31 4.69 -34.98 -66.82
CA GLN A 31 3.85 -34.07 -66.02
C GLN A 31 4.02 -34.32 -64.52
N LEU A 32 4.01 -35.59 -64.09
CA LEU A 32 4.27 -35.96 -62.71
C LEU A 32 5.69 -35.58 -62.27
N SER A 33 6.67 -35.72 -63.16
CA SER A 33 8.06 -35.32 -62.90
C SER A 33 8.20 -33.81 -62.69
N ASP A 34 7.51 -33.00 -63.49
CA ASP A 34 7.50 -31.54 -63.37
C ASP A 34 6.81 -31.10 -62.06
N GLU A 35 5.71 -31.77 -61.68
CA GLU A 35 5.02 -31.53 -60.41
C GLU A 35 5.89 -31.92 -59.22
N LEU A 36 6.56 -33.07 -59.27
CA LEU A 36 7.50 -33.50 -58.23
C LEU A 36 8.63 -32.47 -58.07
N GLU A 37 9.22 -31.99 -59.16
CA GLU A 37 10.26 -30.96 -59.12
C GLU A 37 9.74 -29.63 -58.57
N TYR A 38 8.50 -29.24 -58.89
CA TYR A 38 7.84 -28.07 -58.31
C TYR A 38 7.71 -28.16 -56.78
N PHE A 39 7.44 -29.35 -56.24
CA PHE A 39 7.43 -29.61 -54.79
C PHE A 39 8.83 -29.87 -54.20
N GLY A 40 9.91 -29.68 -54.97
CA GLY A 40 11.30 -29.86 -54.54
C GLY A 40 11.73 -31.34 -54.43
N LEU A 41 10.96 -32.26 -55.01
CA LEU A 41 11.26 -33.69 -55.07
C LEU A 41 12.05 -34.03 -56.33
N LYS A 42 12.69 -35.20 -56.32
CA LYS A 42 13.52 -35.66 -57.44
C LYS A 42 12.65 -36.01 -58.66
N PRO A 43 12.96 -35.51 -59.87
CA PRO A 43 12.22 -35.85 -61.08
C PRO A 43 12.36 -37.34 -61.44
N LEU A 44 11.34 -37.87 -62.11
CA LEU A 44 11.30 -39.28 -62.52
C LEU A 44 12.22 -39.53 -63.73
N PRO A 45 12.90 -40.69 -63.79
CA PRO A 45 13.74 -41.04 -64.94
C PRO A 45 12.90 -41.21 -66.20
N GLN A 46 13.26 -40.50 -67.27
CA GLN A 46 12.60 -40.61 -68.57
C GLN A 46 12.90 -41.97 -69.22
N VAL A 47 11.87 -42.63 -69.74
CA VAL A 47 11.95 -43.97 -70.34
C VAL A 47 12.02 -43.83 -71.88
N PRO A 48 13.21 -43.94 -72.53
CA PRO A 48 13.29 -44.10 -73.99
C PRO A 48 12.55 -45.36 -74.48
N ARG A 49 11.92 -45.23 -75.65
CA ARG A 49 11.05 -46.24 -76.29
C ARG A 49 11.89 -47.31 -77.02
N ASP A 50 12.74 -48.04 -76.29
CA ASP A 50 13.60 -49.09 -76.88
C ASP A 50 12.97 -50.49 -76.74
N GLU A 51 12.78 -51.18 -77.86
CA GLU A 51 11.99 -52.43 -78.00
C GLU A 51 12.64 -53.71 -77.43
N ARG A 52 13.74 -53.61 -76.66
CA ARG A 52 14.39 -54.79 -76.07
C ARG A 52 13.75 -55.16 -74.73
N GLU A 53 13.11 -56.33 -74.67
CA GLU A 53 12.35 -56.82 -73.50
C GLU A 53 13.13 -56.80 -72.16
N ILE A 54 14.43 -57.11 -72.18
CA ILE A 54 15.29 -57.09 -70.98
C ILE A 54 15.59 -55.65 -70.51
N LEU A 55 15.78 -54.73 -71.46
CA LEU A 55 16.03 -53.31 -71.17
C LEU A 55 14.77 -52.65 -70.60
N MET A 56 13.60 -52.98 -71.17
CA MET A 56 12.28 -52.55 -70.67
C MET A 56 12.01 -53.01 -69.23
N LYS A 57 12.34 -54.26 -68.87
CA LYS A 57 12.19 -54.76 -67.49
C LYS A 57 13.09 -54.03 -66.49
N MET A 58 14.34 -53.73 -66.87
CA MET A 58 15.27 -53.00 -66.01
C MET A 58 14.86 -51.53 -65.84
N GLN A 59 14.31 -50.93 -66.90
CA GLN A 59 13.88 -49.54 -66.93
C GLN A 59 12.55 -49.31 -66.19
N THR A 60 11.62 -50.25 -66.29
CA THR A 60 10.39 -50.25 -65.49
C THR A 60 10.69 -50.45 -64.00
N ALA A 61 11.64 -51.31 -63.65
CA ALA A 61 12.09 -51.44 -62.26
C ALA A 61 12.73 -50.15 -61.71
N SER A 62 13.54 -49.46 -62.53
CA SER A 62 14.13 -48.16 -62.18
C SER A 62 13.08 -47.06 -61.98
N LEU A 63 12.11 -46.98 -62.90
CA LEU A 63 10.98 -46.04 -62.78
C LEU A 63 10.15 -46.34 -61.53
N MET A 64 9.81 -47.60 -61.27
CA MET A 64 9.07 -47.99 -60.07
C MET A 64 9.83 -47.65 -58.79
N SER A 65 11.15 -47.89 -58.75
CA SER A 65 11.98 -47.47 -57.61
C SER A 65 11.93 -45.95 -57.42
N ALA A 66 12.06 -45.17 -58.49
CA ALA A 66 12.00 -43.71 -58.42
C ALA A 66 10.63 -43.18 -57.97
N VAL A 67 9.54 -43.83 -58.41
CA VAL A 67 8.18 -43.51 -57.96
C VAL A 67 7.99 -43.86 -56.47
N ILE A 68 8.49 -45.01 -56.03
CA ILE A 68 8.44 -45.40 -54.61
C ILE A 68 9.24 -44.42 -53.76
N ASP A 69 10.43 -44.02 -54.20
CA ASP A 69 11.27 -43.03 -53.51
C ASP A 69 10.56 -41.65 -53.45
N ALA A 70 9.91 -41.22 -54.54
CA ALA A 70 9.15 -39.98 -54.58
C ALA A 70 7.94 -40.01 -53.63
N ILE A 71 7.18 -41.10 -53.62
CA ILE A 71 6.06 -41.31 -52.69
C ILE A 71 6.55 -41.34 -51.24
N TRP A 72 7.66 -42.05 -50.97
CA TRP A 72 8.25 -42.10 -49.64
C TRP A 72 8.66 -40.71 -49.14
N ASN A 73 9.36 -39.93 -49.99
CA ASN A 73 9.75 -38.56 -49.65
C ASN A 73 8.54 -37.66 -49.42
N LEU A 74 7.49 -37.79 -50.24
CA LEU A 74 6.24 -37.05 -50.05
C LEU A 74 5.57 -37.38 -48.71
N ILE A 75 5.51 -38.66 -48.35
CA ILE A 75 4.99 -39.11 -47.04
C ILE A 75 5.83 -38.53 -45.91
N GLN A 76 7.16 -38.54 -46.02
CA GLN A 76 8.04 -37.98 -44.99
C GLN A 76 7.88 -36.46 -44.83
N ILE A 77 7.75 -35.72 -45.94
CA ILE A 77 7.47 -34.27 -45.91
C ILE A 77 6.09 -33.99 -45.32
N HIS A 78 5.08 -34.78 -45.69
CA HIS A 78 3.75 -34.63 -45.11
C HIS A 78 3.77 -34.89 -43.60
N GLN A 79 4.43 -35.97 -43.14
CA GLN A 79 4.56 -36.28 -41.72
C GLN A 79 5.33 -35.21 -40.94
N SER A 80 6.38 -34.63 -41.53
CA SER A 80 7.13 -33.54 -40.89
C SER A 80 6.32 -32.25 -40.84
N SER A 81 5.58 -31.94 -41.91
CA SER A 81 4.66 -30.79 -41.98
C SER A 81 3.55 -30.88 -40.94
N VAL A 82 2.88 -32.04 -40.82
CA VAL A 82 1.86 -32.28 -39.79
C VAL A 82 2.44 -32.11 -38.39
N ARG A 83 3.64 -32.65 -38.13
CA ARG A 83 4.30 -32.49 -36.83
C ARG A 83 4.60 -31.02 -36.51
N GLN A 84 5.11 -30.26 -37.46
CA GLN A 84 5.38 -28.83 -37.29
C GLN A 84 4.09 -28.02 -37.08
N HIS A 85 3.03 -28.39 -37.78
CA HIS A 85 1.70 -27.80 -37.60
C HIS A 85 1.19 -28.05 -36.18
N ASP A 86 1.24 -29.29 -35.69
CA ASP A 86 0.81 -29.65 -34.34
C ASP A 86 1.64 -28.92 -33.26
N GLU A 87 2.96 -28.86 -33.43
CA GLU A 87 3.85 -28.08 -32.54
C GLU A 87 3.47 -26.58 -32.52
N THR A 88 3.10 -26.02 -33.68
CA THR A 88 2.71 -24.62 -33.79
C THR A 88 1.35 -24.35 -33.14
N GLU A 89 0.36 -25.22 -33.34
CA GLU A 89 -0.94 -25.12 -32.69
C GLU A 89 -0.81 -25.26 -31.16
N ASP A 90 0.04 -26.17 -30.69
CA ASP A 90 0.37 -26.32 -29.26
C ASP A 90 0.95 -25.03 -28.66
N ILE A 91 1.91 -24.40 -29.34
CA ILE A 91 2.50 -23.14 -28.90
C ILE A 91 1.45 -22.03 -28.90
N LYS A 92 0.63 -21.95 -29.95
CA LYS A 92 -0.43 -20.96 -30.08
C LYS A 92 -1.47 -21.10 -28.96
N HIS A 93 -1.87 -22.33 -28.60
CA HIS A 93 -2.76 -22.58 -27.48
C HIS A 93 -2.16 -22.11 -26.16
N ARG A 94 -0.89 -22.46 -25.88
CA ARG A 94 -0.18 -21.99 -24.68
C ARG A 94 -0.10 -20.46 -24.62
N LEU A 95 0.27 -19.82 -25.72
CA LEU A 95 0.34 -18.37 -25.80
C LEU A 95 -1.03 -17.70 -25.64
N ALA A 96 -2.11 -18.33 -26.11
CA ALA A 96 -3.46 -17.82 -25.92
C ALA A 96 -3.87 -17.86 -24.44
N ASP A 97 -3.54 -18.94 -23.74
CA ASP A 97 -3.78 -19.09 -22.30
C ASP A 97 -2.95 -18.09 -21.49
N ASP A 98 -1.67 -17.93 -21.81
CA ASP A 98 -0.81 -16.93 -21.17
C ASP A 98 -1.34 -15.51 -21.38
N ASN A 99 -1.77 -15.17 -22.61
CA ASN A 99 -2.39 -13.89 -22.89
C ASN A 99 -3.68 -13.66 -22.10
N LYS A 100 -4.51 -14.70 -21.95
CA LYS A 100 -5.74 -14.63 -21.13
C LYS A 100 -5.38 -14.38 -19.67
N ASN A 101 -4.40 -15.09 -19.14
CA ASN A 101 -3.92 -14.92 -17.77
C ASN A 101 -3.35 -13.51 -17.54
N LEU A 102 -2.54 -12.99 -18.46
CA LEU A 102 -2.00 -11.64 -18.40
C LEU A 102 -3.10 -10.59 -18.44
N ARG A 103 -4.14 -10.75 -19.28
CA ARG A 103 -5.30 -9.84 -19.31
C ARG A 103 -6.03 -9.82 -17.97
N ILE A 104 -6.27 -10.97 -17.36
CA ILE A 104 -6.89 -11.07 -16.03
C ILE A 104 -6.04 -10.35 -14.99
N GLN A 105 -4.71 -10.54 -15.00
CA GLN A 105 -3.80 -9.85 -14.07
C GLN A 105 -3.83 -8.34 -14.26
N VAL A 106 -3.78 -7.86 -15.52
CA VAL A 106 -3.88 -6.43 -15.83
C VAL A 106 -5.20 -5.84 -15.33
N ASP A 107 -6.31 -6.54 -15.51
CA ASP A 107 -7.62 -6.07 -15.05
C ASP A 107 -7.72 -6.04 -13.52
N ASN A 108 -7.12 -7.03 -12.83
CA ASN A 108 -7.02 -7.01 -11.37
C ASN A 108 -6.15 -5.86 -10.87
N LEU A 109 -4.99 -5.62 -11.48
CA LEU A 109 -4.10 -4.51 -11.14
C LEU A 109 -4.78 -3.15 -11.36
N LYS A 110 -5.57 -2.99 -12.44
CA LYS A 110 -6.36 -1.78 -12.67
C LYS A 110 -7.40 -1.56 -11.55
N LYS A 111 -8.10 -2.61 -11.13
CA LYS A 111 -9.08 -2.53 -10.02
C LYS A 111 -8.38 -2.16 -8.71
N GLU A 112 -7.23 -2.75 -8.43
CA GLU A 112 -6.44 -2.41 -7.24
C GLU A 112 -5.96 -0.96 -7.27
N LEU A 113 -5.48 -0.48 -8.42
CA LEU A 113 -5.05 0.91 -8.60
C LEU A 113 -6.21 1.88 -8.32
N LEU A 114 -7.38 1.65 -8.91
CA LEU A 114 -8.57 2.48 -8.65
C LEU A 114 -8.98 2.46 -7.17
N ASN A 115 -8.89 1.30 -6.51
CA ASN A 115 -9.17 1.19 -5.08
C ASN A 115 -8.15 1.97 -4.24
N LYS A 116 -6.86 1.93 -4.58
CA LYS A 116 -5.80 2.69 -3.90
C LYS A 116 -5.96 4.20 -4.12
N GLU A 117 -6.33 4.63 -5.32
CA GLU A 117 -6.65 6.04 -5.62
C GLU A 117 -7.82 6.54 -4.77
N LYS A 118 -8.88 5.74 -4.65
CA LYS A 118 -10.01 6.06 -3.76
C LYS A 118 -9.59 6.17 -2.30
N GLN A 119 -8.76 5.25 -1.80
CA GLN A 119 -8.22 5.30 -0.44
C GLN A 119 -7.36 6.55 -0.20
N LEU A 120 -6.51 6.92 -1.17
CA LEU A 120 -5.71 8.15 -1.11
C LEU A 120 -6.57 9.40 -1.08
N SER A 121 -7.63 9.46 -1.89
CA SER A 121 -8.58 10.58 -1.89
C SER A 121 -9.24 10.75 -0.52
N LEU A 122 -9.74 9.67 0.08
CA LEU A 122 -10.34 9.70 1.43
C LEU A 122 -9.34 10.11 2.52
N ALA A 123 -8.11 9.62 2.44
CA ALA A 123 -7.05 9.99 3.37
C ALA A 123 -6.70 11.49 3.25
N ASN A 124 -6.60 12.01 2.03
CA ASN A 124 -6.34 13.43 1.78
C ASN A 124 -7.46 14.32 2.31
N GLU A 125 -8.72 13.96 2.12
CA GLU A 125 -9.84 14.70 2.71
C GLU A 125 -9.76 14.71 4.25
N SER A 126 -9.42 13.58 4.87
CA SER A 126 -9.24 13.48 6.32
C SER A 126 -8.11 14.40 6.81
N ILE A 127 -6.97 14.42 6.10
CA ILE A 127 -5.85 15.32 6.39
C ILE A 127 -6.28 16.78 6.28
N GLN A 128 -7.02 17.15 5.23
CA GLN A 128 -7.51 18.52 5.06
C GLN A 128 -8.45 18.93 6.20
N ARG A 129 -9.39 18.06 6.59
CA ARG A 129 -10.29 18.30 7.73
C ARG A 129 -9.51 18.47 9.03
N LEU A 130 -8.57 17.58 9.33
CA LEU A 130 -7.73 17.66 10.52
C LEU A 130 -6.89 18.94 10.54
N ASN A 131 -6.29 19.31 9.41
CA ASN A 131 -5.51 20.54 9.31
C ASN A 131 -6.38 21.79 9.53
N SER A 132 -7.61 21.79 8.99
CA SER A 132 -8.57 22.87 9.24
C SER A 132 -8.93 23.00 10.72
N ASN A 133 -9.12 21.88 11.42
CA ASN A 133 -9.41 21.87 12.85
C ASN A 133 -8.19 22.28 13.68
N PHE A 134 -7.00 21.80 13.33
CA PHE A 134 -5.75 22.20 13.95
C PHE A 134 -5.55 23.73 13.88
N ASN A 135 -5.76 24.32 12.70
CA ASN A 135 -5.64 25.76 12.52
C ASN A 135 -6.68 26.55 13.34
N LYS A 136 -7.91 26.05 13.48
CA LYS A 136 -8.93 26.65 14.35
C LYS A 136 -8.49 26.62 15.81
N LEU A 137 -8.11 25.46 16.34
CA LEU A 137 -7.63 25.32 17.72
C LEU A 137 -6.37 26.16 17.98
N GLN A 138 -5.47 26.24 17.01
CA GLN A 138 -4.27 27.07 17.12
C GLN A 138 -4.62 28.56 17.24
N ASN A 139 -5.63 29.03 16.50
CA ASN A 139 -6.10 30.41 16.59
C ASN A 139 -6.81 30.68 17.91
N GLU A 140 -7.66 29.76 18.37
CA GLU A 140 -8.31 29.84 19.69
C GLU A 140 -7.27 29.91 20.82
N LEU A 141 -6.23 29.06 20.76
CA LEU A 141 -5.14 29.09 21.73
C LEU A 141 -4.37 30.42 21.71
N LYS A 142 -4.15 31.02 20.53
CA LYS A 142 -3.52 32.35 20.42
C LYS A 142 -4.38 33.43 21.07
N LEU A 143 -5.70 33.39 20.85
CA LEU A 143 -6.63 34.34 21.46
C LEU A 143 -6.66 34.20 22.98
N GLU A 144 -6.72 32.97 23.48
CA GLU A 144 -6.72 32.70 24.92
C GLU A 144 -5.42 33.15 25.58
N LYS A 145 -4.26 32.92 24.94
CA LYS A 145 -2.97 33.43 25.42
C LYS A 145 -2.96 34.96 25.52
N GLU A 146 -3.53 35.66 24.55
CA GLU A 146 -3.64 37.12 24.58
C GLU A 146 -4.60 37.60 25.68
N GLN A 147 -5.71 36.89 25.89
CA GLN A 147 -6.66 37.16 26.97
C GLN A 147 -6.01 37.01 28.35
N VAL A 148 -5.30 35.90 28.57
CA VAL A 148 -4.53 35.65 29.80
C VAL A 148 -3.48 36.75 30.01
N ARG A 149 -2.75 37.15 28.96
CA ARG A 149 -1.77 38.23 29.04
C ARG A 149 -2.42 39.56 29.43
N ARG A 150 -3.57 39.91 28.84
CA ARG A 150 -4.33 41.12 29.19
C ARG A 150 -4.77 41.11 30.65
N LEU A 151 -5.36 40.00 31.12
CA LEU A 151 -5.81 39.88 32.50
C LEU A 151 -4.63 39.93 33.48
N SER A 152 -3.52 39.26 33.17
CA SER A 152 -2.29 39.33 33.96
C SER A 152 -1.77 40.76 34.10
N ASN A 153 -1.78 41.53 33.01
CA ASN A 153 -1.37 42.94 33.03
C ASN A 153 -2.32 43.78 33.89
N GLN A 154 -3.64 43.56 33.79
CA GLN A 154 -4.63 44.26 34.63
C GLN A 154 -4.44 43.93 36.12
N ILE A 155 -4.19 42.67 36.47
CA ILE A 155 -3.93 42.25 37.85
C ILE A 155 -2.65 42.93 38.36
N SER A 156 -1.57 42.93 37.58
CA SER A 156 -0.31 43.59 37.94
C SER A 156 -0.49 45.09 38.17
N GLN A 157 -1.24 45.78 37.29
CA GLN A 157 -1.57 47.20 37.44
C GLN A 157 -2.38 47.47 38.71
N ARG A 158 -3.44 46.69 38.97
CA ARG A 158 -4.24 46.82 40.20
C ARG A 158 -3.41 46.56 41.44
N HIS A 159 -2.56 45.53 41.42
CA HIS A 159 -1.66 45.23 42.53
C HIS A 159 -0.71 46.39 42.81
N SER A 160 -0.08 46.96 41.78
CA SER A 160 0.78 48.15 41.90
C SER A 160 0.02 49.35 42.49
N HIS A 161 -1.20 49.60 42.02
CA HIS A 161 -2.06 50.65 42.55
C HIS A 161 -2.43 50.42 44.03
N HIS A 162 -2.83 49.20 44.40
CA HIS A 162 -3.13 48.85 45.80
C HIS A 162 -1.91 49.00 46.70
N VAL A 163 -0.72 48.57 46.25
CA VAL A 163 0.52 48.77 47.00
C VAL A 163 0.81 50.26 47.21
N HIS A 164 0.57 51.10 46.19
CA HIS A 164 0.71 52.55 46.33
C HIS A 164 -0.27 53.13 47.35
N GLU A 165 -1.55 52.76 47.27
CA GLU A 165 -2.57 53.22 48.23
C GLU A 165 -2.29 52.76 49.67
N ILE A 166 -1.82 51.52 49.86
CA ILE A 166 -1.39 51.02 51.17
C ILE A 166 -0.24 51.88 51.71
N ARG A 167 0.82 52.11 50.91
CA ARG A 167 1.95 52.96 51.31
C ARG A 167 1.49 54.36 51.67
N LYS A 168 0.61 54.97 50.87
CA LYS A 168 0.05 56.30 51.15
C LYS A 168 -0.69 56.31 52.49
N LYS A 169 -1.52 55.30 52.76
CA LYS A 169 -2.24 55.16 54.04
C LYS A 169 -1.31 54.94 55.22
N GLU A 170 -0.26 54.14 55.05
CA GLU A 170 0.79 53.97 56.07
C GLU A 170 1.45 55.31 56.42
N HIS A 171 1.76 56.14 55.41
CA HIS A 171 2.33 57.48 55.63
C HIS A 171 1.33 58.42 56.34
N GLU A 172 0.05 58.39 55.98
CA GLU A 172 -1.00 59.17 56.66
C GLU A 172 -1.15 58.75 58.14
N ILE A 173 -1.14 57.44 58.42
CA ILE A 173 -1.18 56.90 59.79
C ILE A 173 0.03 57.39 60.59
N LEU A 174 1.23 57.28 60.03
CA LEU A 174 2.46 57.77 60.67
C LEU A 174 2.39 59.28 60.94
N HIS A 175 1.87 60.06 60.00
CA HIS A 175 1.71 61.50 60.17
C HIS A 175 0.74 61.85 61.31
N VAL A 176 -0.42 61.19 61.37
CA VAL A 176 -1.40 61.38 62.46
C VAL A 176 -0.82 60.94 63.81
N GLN A 177 -0.08 59.83 63.85
CA GLN A 177 0.62 59.38 65.06
C GLN A 177 1.62 60.43 65.55
N GLU A 178 2.38 61.05 64.65
CA GLU A 178 3.34 62.11 65.01
C GLU A 178 2.63 63.37 65.52
N GLN A 179 1.51 63.78 64.90
CA GLN A 179 0.70 64.90 65.39
C GLN A 179 0.12 64.62 66.79
N LEU A 180 -0.37 63.40 67.03
CA LEU A 180 -0.84 62.96 68.35
C LEU A 180 0.28 63.05 69.40
N ARG A 181 1.48 62.55 69.09
CA ARG A 181 2.63 62.61 70.00
C ARG A 181 3.02 64.06 70.31
N HIS A 182 3.05 64.92 69.30
CA HIS A 182 3.31 66.35 69.45
C HIS A 182 2.28 67.02 70.36
N ASN A 183 0.98 66.77 70.15
CA ASN A 183 -0.10 67.35 70.97
C ASN A 183 -0.11 66.84 72.42
N LEU A 184 0.39 65.63 72.67
CA LEU A 184 0.50 65.03 74.01
C LEU A 184 1.81 65.41 74.74
N GLY A 185 2.67 66.24 74.15
CA GLY A 185 3.94 66.66 74.78
C GLY A 185 4.99 65.56 74.89
N LEU A 186 4.84 64.48 74.11
CA LEU A 186 5.79 63.36 74.06
C LEU A 186 6.90 63.68 73.05
N SER A 187 8.17 63.43 73.40
CA SER A 187 9.31 63.68 72.49
C SER A 187 9.14 63.01 71.13
N ARG A 188 9.50 63.73 70.05
CA ARG A 188 9.45 63.24 68.66
C ARG A 188 10.21 61.93 68.52
N SER A 189 9.63 60.99 67.78
CA SER A 189 10.28 59.71 67.47
C SER A 189 11.30 59.91 66.36
N ILE A 190 12.58 59.68 66.66
CA ILE A 190 13.63 59.54 65.66
C ILE A 190 13.43 58.17 64.99
N SER A 191 12.58 58.11 63.98
CA SER A 191 12.60 57.02 63.01
C SER A 191 12.29 57.56 61.62
N TYR A 192 13.04 58.58 61.21
CA TYR A 192 13.25 58.90 59.81
C TYR A 192 14.51 58.17 59.37
N GLN A 193 14.36 56.99 58.80
CA GLN A 193 15.43 56.41 57.98
C GLN A 193 14.80 55.92 56.68
N ASP A 194 14.74 56.87 55.76
CA ASP A 194 15.20 56.72 54.39
C ASP A 194 15.20 55.28 53.83
N GLN A 195 14.10 54.90 53.20
CA GLN A 195 14.08 53.85 52.18
C GLN A 195 13.85 54.50 50.81
N THR A 196 14.68 55.48 50.48
CA THR A 196 14.96 55.83 49.09
C THR A 196 16.30 55.20 48.70
N HIS A 197 16.31 53.90 48.39
CA HIS A 197 17.18 53.38 47.31
C HIS A 197 16.87 51.91 46.98
N ASN A 198 16.69 51.70 45.68
CA ASN A 198 16.80 50.46 44.91
C ASN A 198 15.70 49.40 45.04
N ASP A 199 14.81 49.39 44.04
CA ASP A 199 14.53 48.16 43.29
C ASP A 199 14.29 48.48 41.80
N ARG A 200 15.40 48.80 41.11
CA ARG A 200 15.59 48.31 39.75
C ARG A 200 16.03 46.86 39.87
N LYS A 201 15.10 45.91 39.76
CA LYS A 201 15.41 44.54 39.34
C LYS A 201 14.64 44.23 38.06
N SER A 202 15.36 44.41 36.96
CA SER A 202 15.23 43.57 35.77
C SER A 202 15.53 42.10 36.13
N PRO A 203 15.15 41.13 35.29
CA PRO A 203 14.86 39.76 35.69
C PRO A 203 16.14 38.95 35.94
N GLU A 204 15.93 37.82 36.63
CA GLU A 204 16.80 36.63 36.71
C GLU A 204 17.97 36.59 37.72
N THR A 205 17.87 35.54 38.56
CA THR A 205 18.92 34.62 39.03
C THR A 205 19.42 34.69 40.50
N VAL A 206 19.35 33.48 41.10
CA VAL A 206 20.13 32.89 42.20
C VAL A 206 19.70 33.11 43.66
N TYR A 207 19.21 32.01 44.22
CA TYR A 207 19.00 31.67 45.64
C TYR A 207 20.30 31.65 46.46
N SER A 208 20.29 32.23 47.66
CA SER A 208 21.05 31.83 48.88
C SER A 208 20.67 32.82 50.00
N GLY A 209 20.16 32.52 51.19
CA GLY A 209 20.16 31.30 52.00
C GLY A 209 20.80 31.64 53.35
N SER A 210 20.04 32.08 54.38
CA SER A 210 20.54 32.08 55.77
C SER A 210 19.54 32.32 56.92
N ASP A 211 18.27 32.73 56.72
CA ASP A 211 17.36 33.01 57.86
C ASP A 211 16.03 32.21 57.85
N THR A 212 15.93 31.23 56.95
CA THR A 212 14.69 30.49 56.73
C THR A 212 14.62 29.15 57.45
N ALA A 213 15.61 28.75 58.26
CA ALA A 213 15.72 27.36 58.77
C ALA A 213 14.53 26.87 59.62
N LEU A 214 13.81 27.75 60.34
CA LEU A 214 12.62 27.36 61.11
C LEU A 214 11.32 27.42 60.29
N LYS A 215 11.20 28.36 59.34
CA LYS A 215 10.07 28.41 58.38
C LYS A 215 10.19 27.38 57.24
N LEU A 216 11.40 26.94 56.91
CA LEU A 216 11.69 25.94 55.89
C LEU A 216 11.28 24.55 56.34
N LYS A 217 11.25 24.23 57.63
CA LYS A 217 10.83 22.89 58.08
C LYS A 217 9.34 22.67 57.88
N ASP A 218 8.54 23.69 58.15
CA ASP A 218 7.09 23.65 57.95
C ASP A 218 6.71 23.88 56.48
N ALA A 219 7.42 24.76 55.76
CA ALA A 219 7.25 24.90 54.31
C ALA A 219 7.72 23.65 53.55
N SER A 220 8.82 23.00 53.95
CA SER A 220 9.32 21.75 53.35
C SER A 220 8.36 20.60 53.62
N LYS A 221 7.74 20.50 54.81
CA LYS A 221 6.69 19.51 55.07
C LYS A 221 5.46 19.73 54.20
N LEU A 222 5.00 20.98 54.06
CA LEU A 222 3.87 21.31 53.20
C LEU A 222 4.19 21.06 51.71
N THR A 223 5.42 21.33 51.29
CA THR A 223 5.89 21.07 49.92
C THR A 223 6.05 19.57 49.66
N GLN A 224 6.49 18.79 50.66
CA GLN A 224 6.60 17.34 50.59
C GLN A 224 5.21 16.66 50.55
N GLU A 225 4.25 17.16 51.32
CA GLU A 225 2.85 16.68 51.29
C GLU A 225 2.18 17.00 49.93
N GLN A 226 2.43 18.19 49.37
CA GLN A 226 2.01 18.51 48.01
C GLN A 226 2.68 17.62 46.97
N GLU A 227 3.98 17.33 47.10
CA GLU A 227 4.71 16.43 46.22
C GLU A 227 4.16 15.00 46.28
N GLU A 228 3.80 14.50 47.47
CA GLU A 228 3.13 13.21 47.64
C GLU A 228 1.74 13.19 47.00
N LEU A 229 0.97 14.27 47.12
CA LEU A 229 -0.31 14.44 46.44
C LEU A 229 -0.14 14.41 44.91
N TYR A 230 0.84 15.13 44.37
CA TYR A 230 1.14 15.10 42.94
C TYR A 230 1.57 13.71 42.48
N LYS A 231 2.46 13.03 43.22
CA LYS A 231 2.84 11.64 42.93
C LYS A 231 1.64 10.71 42.93
N LYS A 232 0.72 10.86 43.88
CA LYS A 232 -0.50 10.05 43.97
C LYS A 232 -1.48 10.31 42.81
N VAL A 233 -1.60 11.56 42.38
CA VAL A 233 -2.41 11.95 41.22
C VAL A 233 -1.79 11.39 39.94
N ILE A 234 -0.48 11.56 39.75
CA ILE A 234 0.26 11.01 38.61
C ILE A 234 0.11 9.50 38.56
N TYR A 235 0.32 8.80 39.69
CA TYR A 235 0.16 7.35 39.77
C TYR A 235 -1.26 6.90 39.42
N LYS A 236 -2.30 7.60 39.90
CA LYS A 236 -3.68 7.31 39.51
C LYS A 236 -3.93 7.54 38.02
N PHE A 237 -3.39 8.62 37.45
CA PHE A 237 -3.49 8.88 36.02
C PHE A 237 -2.77 7.82 35.19
N GLU A 238 -1.56 7.43 35.59
CA GLU A 238 -0.77 6.37 34.93
C GLU A 238 -1.47 5.02 35.01
N SER A 239 -1.98 4.65 36.19
CA SER A 239 -2.74 3.41 36.39
C SER A 239 -4.03 3.39 35.55
N ASN A 240 -4.76 4.50 35.52
CA ASN A 240 -5.97 4.61 34.70
C ASN A 240 -5.64 4.55 33.19
N ASN A 241 -4.55 5.19 32.78
CA ASN A 241 -4.08 5.14 31.40
C ASN A 241 -3.64 3.73 31.00
N GLN A 242 -2.95 3.00 31.88
CA GLN A 242 -2.62 1.58 31.65
C GLN A 242 -3.87 0.70 31.52
N ALA A 243 -4.89 0.91 32.36
CA ALA A 243 -6.16 0.19 32.26
C ALA A 243 -6.87 0.48 30.92
N LEU A 244 -6.91 1.75 30.49
CA LEU A 244 -7.47 2.15 29.20
C LEU A 244 -6.71 1.54 28.02
N ILE A 245 -5.37 1.50 28.07
CA ILE A 245 -4.55 0.86 27.05
C ILE A 245 -4.87 -0.65 26.99
N GLN A 246 -5.00 -1.31 28.14
CA GLN A 246 -5.35 -2.73 28.21
C GLN A 246 -6.75 -3.00 27.63
N GLU A 247 -7.74 -2.16 27.97
CA GLU A 247 -9.08 -2.25 27.40
C GLU A 247 -9.07 -2.04 25.88
N ASN A 248 -8.32 -1.04 25.38
CA ASN A 248 -8.19 -0.81 23.94
C ASN A 248 -7.57 -2.01 23.23
N THR A 249 -6.59 -2.65 23.87
CA THR A 249 -5.93 -3.86 23.35
C THR A 249 -6.92 -5.02 23.29
N ASN A 250 -7.73 -5.21 24.34
CA ASN A 250 -8.79 -6.23 24.36
C ASN A 250 -9.86 -5.97 23.29
N LEU A 251 -10.29 -4.72 23.12
CA LEU A 251 -11.27 -4.34 22.10
C LEU A 251 -10.74 -4.60 20.68
N ARG A 252 -9.46 -4.29 20.42
CA ARG A 252 -8.81 -4.61 19.14
C ARG A 252 -8.76 -6.11 18.87
N ASP A 253 -8.49 -6.92 19.90
CA ASP A 253 -8.49 -8.38 19.77
C ASP A 253 -9.90 -8.92 19.46
N VAL A 254 -10.91 -8.47 20.20
CA VAL A 254 -12.33 -8.85 19.94
C VAL A 254 -12.76 -8.42 18.54
N PHE A 255 -12.43 -7.19 18.13
CA PHE A 255 -12.75 -6.70 16.79
C PHE A 255 -12.07 -7.54 15.70
N SER A 256 -10.81 -7.94 15.92
CA SER A 256 -10.08 -8.79 14.96
C SER A 256 -10.73 -10.16 14.83
N LYS A 257 -11.12 -10.78 15.96
CA LYS A 257 -11.86 -12.06 15.97
C LYS A 257 -13.21 -11.95 15.26
N PHE A 258 -13.94 -10.86 15.52
CA PHE A 258 -15.21 -10.60 14.84
C PHE A 258 -15.03 -10.41 13.34
N HIS A 259 -14.03 -9.64 12.92
CA HIS A 259 -13.72 -9.40 11.50
C HIS A 259 -13.38 -10.70 10.77
N VAL A 260 -12.56 -11.56 11.38
CA VAL A 260 -12.25 -12.89 10.84
C VAL A 260 -13.52 -13.75 10.71
N SER A 261 -14.37 -13.77 11.74
CA SER A 261 -15.63 -14.52 11.72
C SER A 261 -16.59 -14.02 10.62
N LEU A 262 -16.68 -12.70 10.44
CA LEU A 262 -17.47 -12.08 9.38
C LEU A 262 -16.92 -12.43 7.99
N GLY A 263 -15.59 -12.47 7.84
CA GLY A 263 -14.91 -12.91 6.62
C GLY A 263 -15.23 -14.38 6.28
N PHE A 264 -15.17 -15.28 7.26
CA PHE A 264 -15.56 -16.68 7.07
C PHE A 264 -17.03 -16.82 6.68
N LEU A 265 -17.93 -16.04 7.30
CA LEU A 265 -19.35 -16.08 6.97
C LEU A 265 -19.61 -15.56 5.55
N ALA A 266 -18.95 -14.46 5.17
CA ALA A 266 -19.04 -13.91 3.81
C ALA A 266 -18.52 -14.90 2.76
N GLN A 267 -17.42 -15.60 3.04
CA GLN A 267 -16.90 -16.66 2.17
C GLN A 267 -17.90 -17.81 2.01
N LYS A 268 -18.49 -18.29 3.12
CA LYS A 268 -19.52 -19.34 3.04
C LYS A 268 -20.74 -18.92 2.23
N PHE A 269 -21.19 -17.67 2.35
CA PHE A 269 -22.30 -17.18 1.52
C PHE A 269 -21.93 -17.09 0.03
N ALA A 270 -20.68 -16.77 -0.29
CA ALA A 270 -20.20 -16.75 -1.67
C ALA A 270 -20.07 -18.16 -2.28
N GLU A 271 -19.86 -19.20 -1.47
CA GLU A 271 -19.81 -20.61 -1.93
C GLU A 271 -21.21 -21.20 -2.17
N PHE A 272 -22.27 -20.58 -1.64
CA PHE A 272 -23.67 -21.02 -1.80
C PHE A 272 -24.44 -20.32 -2.94
N MET A 273 -23.86 -19.28 -3.54
CA MET A 273 -24.40 -18.60 -4.73
C MET A 273 -23.66 -19.05 -5.99
#